data_AF-A0AAU3Q306-F1
#
_entry.id   AF-A0AAU3Q306-F1
#
_cell.length_a   1.000
_cell.length_b   1.000
_cell.length_c   1.000
_cell.angle_alpha   90.00
_cell.angle_beta   90.00
_cell.angle_gamma   90.00
#
_symmetry.space_group_name_H-M   'P 1'
#
loop_
_entity.id
_entity.type
_entity.pdbx_description
1 polymer ?
#
loop_
_entity_poly.entity_id
_entity_poly.type
_entity_poly.pdbx_seq_one_letter_code
_entity_poly.pdbx_strand_id
1 'polypeptide(L)'
;MDEWEAKLLQYGTDYMSQGAADIQRRLAADLVVLRQQLDSPRMWAVAARLMTLFAKTYPGSDGNKAICWYSMAAEAADRSEDAEIRVWVRGRAAIALSYEGASLPVAHEYLLVVAGRTSR
;
A
#
# COMPACT_ATOMS: atom_id res chain seq x y z
N MET A 1 -17.66 6.86 -3.36
CA MET A 1 -17.19 6.21 -2.12
C MET A 1 -17.29 4.69 -2.27
N ASP A 2 -18.49 4.13 -2.38
CA ASP A 2 -18.69 2.69 -2.71
C ASP A 2 -17.96 2.27 -3.99
N GLU A 3 -17.86 3.17 -4.97
CA GLU A 3 -17.13 2.94 -6.21
C GLU A 3 -15.63 2.65 -6.00
N TRP A 4 -14.98 3.31 -5.06
CA TRP A 4 -13.55 3.12 -4.80
C TRP A 4 -13.27 1.82 -4.03
N GLU A 5 -14.16 1.48 -3.09
CA GLU A 5 -14.10 0.20 -2.38
C GLU A 5 -14.40 -0.97 -3.33
N ALA A 6 -15.38 -0.82 -4.23
CA ALA A 6 -15.66 -1.78 -5.29
C ALA A 6 -14.48 -1.93 -6.26
N LYS A 7 -13.85 -0.83 -6.67
CA LYS A 7 -12.62 -0.87 -7.49
C LYS A 7 -11.49 -1.61 -6.78
N LEU A 8 -11.28 -1.37 -5.49
CA LEU A 8 -10.25 -2.09 -4.73
C LEU A 8 -10.49 -3.60 -4.75
N LEU A 9 -11.73 -4.04 -4.52
CA LEU A 9 -12.11 -5.45 -4.60
C LEU A 9 -11.89 -6.02 -6.01
N GLN A 10 -12.28 -5.27 -7.04
CA GLN A 10 -12.08 -5.66 -8.43
C GLN A 10 -10.59 -5.83 -8.76
N TYR A 11 -9.74 -4.90 -8.31
CA TYR A 11 -8.30 -5.00 -8.50
C TYR A 11 -7.70 -6.24 -7.86
N GLY A 12 -8.22 -6.68 -6.70
CA GLY A 12 -7.80 -7.94 -6.08
C GLY A 12 -8.04 -9.15 -6.99
N THR A 13 -9.21 -9.22 -7.61
CA THR A 13 -9.57 -10.26 -8.58
C THR A 13 -8.77 -10.15 -9.88
N ASP A 14 -8.67 -8.94 -10.43
CA ASP A 14 -7.96 -8.66 -11.68
C ASP A 14 -6.47 -8.98 -11.56
N TYR A 15 -5.85 -8.74 -10.40
CA TYR A 15 -4.45 -9.06 -10.17
C TYR A 15 -4.13 -10.54 -10.38
N MET A 16 -5.07 -11.43 -10.05
CA MET A 16 -4.90 -12.87 -10.23
C MET A 16 -5.02 -13.31 -11.69
N SER A 17 -5.51 -12.44 -12.60
CA SER A 17 -5.83 -12.80 -13.99
C SER A 17 -5.13 -11.94 -15.04
N GLN A 18 -4.78 -10.68 -14.77
CA GLN A 18 -4.33 -9.70 -15.77
C GLN A 18 -2.85 -9.30 -15.65
N GLY A 19 -2.09 -9.90 -14.73
CA GLY A 19 -0.65 -9.63 -14.60
C GLY A 19 -0.31 -8.24 -14.04
N ALA A 20 0.89 -8.11 -13.45
CA ALA A 20 1.25 -6.93 -12.66
C ALA A 20 1.30 -5.61 -13.47
N ALA A 21 1.77 -5.66 -14.73
CA ALA A 21 1.95 -4.47 -15.57
C ALA A 21 0.61 -3.80 -15.95
N ASP A 22 -0.42 -4.58 -16.26
CA ASP A 22 -1.74 -4.03 -16.61
C ASP A 22 -2.44 -3.43 -15.39
N ILE A 23 -2.32 -4.09 -14.24
CA ILE A 23 -2.81 -3.55 -12.97
C ILE A 23 -2.08 -2.25 -12.64
N GLN A 24 -0.75 -2.22 -12.76
CA GLN A 24 0.05 -1.03 -12.49
C GLN A 24 -0.42 0.17 -13.33
N ARG A 25 -0.58 -0.01 -14.65
CA ARG A 25 -1.03 1.10 -15.52
C ARG A 25 -2.40 1.63 -15.13
N ARG A 26 -3.38 0.76 -14.92
CA ARG A 26 -4.74 1.15 -14.53
C ARG A 26 -4.75 1.84 -13.17
N LEU A 27 -4.04 1.27 -12.20
CA LEU A 27 -3.99 1.75 -10.83
C LEU A 27 -3.27 3.10 -10.71
N ALA A 28 -2.26 3.37 -11.54
CA ALA A 28 -1.63 4.68 -11.63
C ALA A 28 -2.64 5.78 -12.02
N ALA A 29 -3.47 5.52 -13.04
CA ALA A 29 -4.49 6.48 -13.47
C ALA A 29 -5.52 6.73 -12.36
N ASP A 30 -5.95 5.65 -11.69
CA ASP A 30 -6.90 5.73 -10.59
C ASP A 30 -6.34 6.51 -9.37
N LEU A 31 -5.06 6.33 -9.03
CA LEU A 31 -4.41 7.08 -7.94
C LEU A 31 -4.34 8.58 -8.22
N VAL A 32 -4.19 9.00 -9.48
CA VAL A 32 -4.23 10.42 -9.87
C VAL A 32 -5.61 11.02 -9.62
N VAL A 33 -6.68 10.30 -9.97
CA VAL A 33 -8.06 10.74 -9.73
C VAL A 33 -8.35 10.76 -8.23
N LEU A 34 -7.98 9.69 -7.51
CA LEU A 34 -8.22 9.56 -6.08
C LEU A 34 -7.58 10.69 -5.28
N ARG A 35 -6.37 11.13 -5.66
CA ARG A 35 -5.66 12.23 -4.98
C ARG A 35 -6.48 13.51 -4.85
N GLN A 36 -7.35 13.79 -5.83
CA GLN A 36 -8.19 14.98 -5.83
C GLN A 36 -9.39 14.88 -4.87
N GLN A 37 -9.63 13.69 -4.31
CA GLN A 37 -10.79 13.36 -3.48
C GLN A 37 -10.39 12.96 -2.05
N LEU A 38 -9.16 13.26 -1.63
CA LEU A 38 -8.64 12.92 -0.29
C LEU A 38 -9.08 13.96 0.76
N ASP A 39 -10.37 13.97 1.06
CA ASP A 39 -11.03 14.94 1.94
C ASP A 39 -11.46 14.38 3.30
N SER A 40 -11.39 13.06 3.48
CA SER A 40 -11.95 12.37 4.64
C SER A 40 -11.07 11.19 5.08
N PRO A 41 -11.04 10.85 6.38
CA PRO A 41 -10.28 9.70 6.89
C PRO A 41 -10.57 8.39 6.15
N ARG A 42 -11.84 8.18 5.76
CA ARG A 42 -12.22 6.98 4.99
C ARG A 42 -11.60 6.95 3.58
N MET A 43 -11.48 8.09 2.90
CA MET A 43 -10.80 8.16 1.60
C MET A 43 -9.29 7.89 1.73
N TRP A 44 -8.67 8.32 2.83
CA TRP A 44 -7.29 7.97 3.17
C TRP A 44 -7.10 6.46 3.38
N ALA A 45 -8.06 5.76 4.00
CA ALA A 45 -8.00 4.30 4.14
C ALA A 45 -7.99 3.59 2.78
N VAL A 46 -8.83 4.02 1.83
CA VAL A 46 -8.87 3.45 0.48
C VAL A 46 -7.58 3.74 -0.27
N ALA A 47 -7.07 4.97 -0.18
CA ALA A 47 -5.80 5.37 -0.78
C ALA A 47 -4.64 4.52 -0.26
N ALA A 48 -4.57 4.29 1.06
CA ALA A 48 -3.54 3.47 1.67
C ALA A 48 -3.53 2.04 1.09
N ARG A 49 -4.71 1.43 0.88
CA ARG A 49 -4.83 0.10 0.29
C ARG A 49 -4.46 0.07 -1.19
N LEU A 50 -4.86 1.07 -1.98
CA LEU A 50 -4.52 1.18 -3.40
C LEU A 50 -3.02 1.44 -3.61
N MET A 51 -2.40 2.31 -2.80
CA MET A 51 -0.95 2.54 -2.82
C MET A 51 -0.17 1.27 -2.44
N THR A 52 -0.65 0.53 -1.43
CA THR A 52 -0.08 -0.77 -1.05
C THR A 52 -0.15 -1.79 -2.20
N LEU A 53 -1.27 -1.82 -2.93
CA LEU A 53 -1.40 -2.68 -4.10
C LEU A 53 -0.45 -2.23 -5.22
N PHE A 54 -0.33 -0.93 -5.46
CA PHE A 54 0.57 -0.37 -6.47
C PHE A 54 2.03 -0.72 -6.17
N ALA A 55 2.45 -0.60 -4.92
CA ALA A 55 3.78 -1.02 -4.48
C ALA A 55 4.08 -2.49 -4.85
N LYS A 56 3.11 -3.39 -4.66
CA LYS A 56 3.24 -4.82 -5.00
C LYS A 56 3.39 -5.11 -6.50
N THR A 57 3.07 -4.15 -7.37
CA THR A 57 3.22 -4.36 -8.82
C THR A 57 4.67 -4.18 -9.29
N TYR A 58 5.53 -3.57 -8.47
CA TYR A 58 6.95 -3.46 -8.79
C TYR A 58 7.66 -4.80 -8.56
N PRO A 59 8.45 -5.29 -9.52
CA PRO A 59 9.33 -6.43 -9.31
C PRO A 59 10.50 -6.05 -8.38
N GLY A 60 11.06 -7.01 -7.66
CA GLY A 60 12.10 -6.74 -6.65
C GLY A 60 13.40 -6.07 -7.15
N SER A 61 13.64 -6.05 -8.46
CA SER A 61 14.73 -5.24 -9.06
C SER A 61 14.48 -3.72 -8.98
N ASP A 62 13.24 -3.30 -8.74
CA ASP A 62 12.79 -1.91 -8.62
C ASP A 62 12.47 -1.54 -7.15
N GLY A 63 13.09 -2.22 -6.18
CA GLY A 63 12.79 -2.13 -4.74
C GLY A 63 12.71 -0.72 -4.16
N ASN A 64 13.54 0.22 -4.62
CA ASN A 64 13.47 1.63 -4.16
C ASN A 64 12.13 2.30 -4.51
N LYS A 65 11.52 1.97 -5.65
CA LYS A 65 10.20 2.47 -6.02
C LYS A 65 9.13 1.83 -5.14
N ALA A 66 9.22 0.52 -4.91
CA ALA A 66 8.30 -0.18 -4.02
C ALA A 66 8.31 0.41 -2.60
N ILE A 67 9.49 0.70 -2.05
CA ILE A 67 9.67 1.34 -0.74
C ILE A 67 8.95 2.69 -0.69
N CYS A 68 9.18 3.57 -1.68
CA CYS A 68 8.53 4.88 -1.72
C CYS A 68 6.99 4.77 -1.67
N TRP A 69 6.42 3.80 -2.40
CA TRP A 69 4.97 3.56 -2.37
C TRP A 69 4.47 2.97 -1.05
N TYR A 70 5.24 2.08 -0.41
CA TYR A 70 4.91 1.60 0.93
C TYR A 70 4.99 2.71 2.00
N SER A 71 5.93 3.64 1.88
CA SER A 71 6.01 4.81 2.76
C SER A 71 4.78 5.71 2.60
N MET A 72 4.42 6.07 1.36
CA MET A 72 3.20 6.86 1.10
C MET A 72 1.92 6.14 1.56
N ALA A 73 1.85 4.82 1.40
CA ALA A 73 0.73 4.03 1.88
C ALA A 73 0.62 4.07 3.41
N ALA A 74 1.75 4.04 4.13
CA ALA A 74 1.78 4.14 5.58
C ALA A 74 1.33 5.52 6.06
N GLU A 75 1.78 6.60 5.41
CA GLU A 75 1.30 7.96 5.70
C GLU A 75 -0.21 8.12 5.46
N ALA A 76 -0.72 7.55 4.37
CA ALA A 76 -2.16 7.54 4.09
C ALA A 76 -2.93 6.73 5.15
N ALA A 77 -2.40 5.60 5.62
CA ALA A 77 -3.00 4.83 6.69
C ALA A 77 -3.02 5.59 8.03
N ASP A 78 -2.02 6.43 8.30
CA ASP A 78 -2.00 7.23 9.52
C ASP A 78 -3.09 8.32 9.48
N ARG A 79 -3.28 8.96 8.31
CA ARG A 79 -4.35 9.94 8.06
C ARG A 79 -5.75 9.35 8.02
N SER A 80 -5.88 8.03 7.90
CA SER A 80 -7.19 7.39 7.91
C SER A 80 -7.77 7.19 9.30
N GLU A 81 -6.98 7.43 10.34
CA GLU A 81 -7.33 7.25 11.76
C GLU A 81 -7.69 5.79 12.15
N ASP A 82 -7.70 4.88 11.17
CA ASP A 82 -8.06 3.47 11.28
C ASP A 82 -6.86 2.61 11.70
N ALA A 83 -6.95 2.02 12.89
CA ALA A 83 -5.91 1.19 13.45
C ALA A 83 -5.69 -0.11 12.65
N GLU A 84 -6.75 -0.71 12.10
CA GLU A 84 -6.64 -1.94 11.33
C GLU A 84 -5.90 -1.68 10.02
N ILE A 85 -6.20 -0.57 9.34
CA ILE A 85 -5.50 -0.18 8.10
C ILE A 85 -4.02 0.13 8.38
N ARG A 86 -3.70 0.83 9.48
CA ARG A 86 -2.31 1.09 9.88
C ARG A 86 -1.50 -0.19 10.07
N VAL A 87 -2.07 -1.18 10.75
CA VAL A 87 -1.42 -2.48 10.97
C VAL A 87 -1.33 -3.25 9.66
N TRP A 88 -2.40 -3.28 8.88
CA TRP A 88 -2.48 -4.01 7.63
C TRP A 88 -1.43 -3.53 6.61
N VAL A 89 -1.32 -2.22 6.38
CA VAL A 89 -0.35 -1.64 5.42
C VAL A 89 1.08 -1.99 5.82
N ARG A 90 1.42 -1.78 7.10
CA ARG A 90 2.78 -2.03 7.60
C ARG A 90 3.13 -3.51 7.59
N GLY A 91 2.19 -4.40 7.93
CA GLY A 91 2.37 -5.84 7.79
C GLY A 91 2.64 -6.27 6.35
N ARG A 92 1.93 -5.68 5.38
CA ARG A 92 2.15 -5.95 3.94
C ARG A 92 3.49 -5.44 3.45
N ALA A 93 3.91 -4.26 3.88
CA ALA A 93 5.23 -3.70 3.58
C ALA A 93 6.35 -4.58 4.17
N ALA A 94 6.23 -4.97 5.44
CA ALA A 94 7.19 -5.84 6.11
C ALA A 94 7.39 -7.16 5.37
N ILE A 95 6.30 -7.84 4.98
CA ILE A 95 6.38 -9.11 4.23
C ILE A 95 7.09 -8.90 2.89
N ALA A 96 6.66 -7.90 2.12
CA ALA A 96 7.22 -7.65 0.78
C ALA A 96 8.73 -7.32 0.83
N LEU A 97 9.13 -6.43 1.73
CA LEU A 97 10.53 -5.99 1.85
C LEU A 97 11.44 -7.04 2.51
N SER A 98 10.89 -7.93 3.33
CA SER A 98 11.64 -9.04 3.93
C SER A 98 11.87 -10.17 2.93
N TYR A 99 10.87 -10.50 2.11
CA TYR A 99 10.93 -11.64 1.19
C TYR A 99 11.94 -11.45 0.07
N GLU A 100 12.15 -10.21 -0.37
CA GLU A 100 13.09 -9.89 -1.46
C GLU A 100 14.53 -9.72 -0.97
N GLY A 101 14.82 -9.82 0.34
CA GLY A 101 16.15 -9.61 0.92
C GLY A 101 16.73 -8.20 0.68
N ALA A 102 15.95 -7.31 0.06
CA ALA A 102 16.42 -6.06 -0.51
C ALA A 102 16.55 -4.94 0.53
N SER A 103 15.88 -5.03 1.70
CA SER A 103 15.90 -3.96 2.72
C SER A 103 15.49 -4.46 4.12
N LEU A 104 16.23 -5.44 4.67
CA LEU A 104 16.01 -5.96 6.02
C LEU A 104 15.90 -4.87 7.13
N PRO A 105 16.68 -3.78 7.12
CA PRO A 105 16.53 -2.70 8.11
C PRO A 105 15.18 -1.99 8.02
N VAL A 106 14.68 -1.71 6.81
CA VAL A 106 13.39 -1.02 6.60
C VAL A 106 12.22 -1.93 6.96
N ALA A 107 12.32 -3.22 6.65
CA ALA A 107 11.32 -4.19 7.07
C ALA A 107 11.19 -4.28 8.61
N HIS A 108 12.30 -4.13 9.33
CA HIS A 108 12.31 -4.13 10.79
C HIS A 108 11.51 -2.96 11.38
N GLU A 109 11.60 -1.75 10.80
CA GLU A 109 10.83 -0.59 11.25
C GLU A 109 9.32 -0.82 11.18
N TYR A 110 8.84 -1.45 10.09
CA TYR A 110 7.43 -1.79 9.95
C TYR A 110 6.97 -2.85 10.96
N LEU A 111 7.82 -3.83 11.26
CA LEU A 111 7.53 -4.89 12.23
C LEU A 111 7.43 -4.37 13.67
N LEU A 112 8.24 -3.37 14.04
CA LEU A 112 8.19 -2.76 15.37
C LEU A 112 6.80 -2.18 15.67
N VAL A 113 6.19 -1.49 14.70
CA VAL A 113 4.84 -0.93 14.84
C VAL A 113 3.77 -2.02 14.96
N VAL A 114 3.87 -3.08 14.16
CA VAL A 114 2.95 -4.25 14.26
C VAL A 114 3.05 -4.92 15.63
N ALA A 115 4.25 -4.98 16.20
CA ALA A 115 4.50 -5.54 17.53
C ALA A 115 4.13 -4.61 18.70
N GLY A 116 3.60 -3.41 18.42
CA GLY A 116 3.27 -2.42 19.45
C GLY A 116 4.50 -1.81 20.15
N ARG A 117 5.67 -1.84 19.50
CA ARG A 117 6.92 -1.28 20.01
C ARG A 117 7.30 -0.05 19.19
N THR A 118 7.46 1.11 19.82
CA THR A 118 8.02 2.29 19.16
C THR A 118 9.53 2.14 18.98
N SER A 119 10.03 2.43 17.77
CA SER A 119 11.46 2.70 17.56
C SER A 119 11.86 3.86 18.45
N ARG A 120 12.93 3.69 19.23
CA ARG A 120 13.64 4.83 19.84
C ARG A 120 14.39 5.61 18.76
#